data_AF-A0AAI9TQI9-F1
#
_entry.id   AF-A0AAI9TQI9-F1
#
_cell.length_a   1.000
_cell.length_b   1.000
_cell.length_c   1.000
_cell.angle_alpha   90.00
_cell.angle_beta   90.00
_cell.angle_gamma   90.00
#
_symmetry.space_group_name_H-M   'P 1'
#
loop_
_entity.id
_entity.type
_entity.pdbx_description
1 polymer ?
#
loop_
_entity_poly.entity_id
_entity_poly.type
_entity_poly.pdbx_seq_one_letter_code
_entity_poly.pdbx_strand_id
1 'polypeptide(L)'
;MASQPHEQAACKFDAMINSFADEIKVSRRLTSYGATRIDTPERNKQADRSWKPTRKRRKFPMMALEVNVSETTTKLEKDIAWWINGLEGEVRIGITIDIKRRSGCIEIESWTPAFDPSLHRDYVIASGRHVLENYAEGRPLPQIAQSSLRER
;
A
#
# COMPACT_ATOMS: atom_id res chain seq x y z
N MET A 1 -16.10 6.54 -13.53
CA MET A 1 -15.14 7.64 -13.29
C MET A 1 -14.92 7.78 -11.81
N ALA A 2 -13.67 8.01 -11.38
CA ALA A 2 -13.37 8.34 -9.99
C ALA A 2 -14.15 9.60 -9.56
N SER A 3 -14.68 9.59 -8.33
CA SER A 3 -15.36 10.77 -7.79
C SER A 3 -14.33 11.84 -7.38
N GLN A 4 -14.73 13.12 -7.34
CA GLN A 4 -13.80 14.19 -6.92
C GLN A 4 -13.15 13.93 -5.54
N PRO A 5 -13.86 13.44 -4.49
CA PRO A 5 -13.22 13.09 -3.23
C PRO A 5 -12.18 11.97 -3.34
N HIS A 6 -12.40 11.01 -4.24
CA HIS A 6 -11.49 9.90 -4.49
C HIS A 6 -10.17 10.43 -5.07
N GLU A 7 -10.26 11.21 -6.15
CA GLU A 7 -9.08 11.76 -6.83
C GLU A 7 -8.30 12.73 -5.93
N GLN A 8 -9.01 13.53 -5.12
CA GLN A 8 -8.40 14.44 -4.15
C GLN A 8 -7.61 13.71 -3.07
N ALA A 9 -8.15 12.62 -2.52
CA ALA A 9 -7.45 11.82 -1.52
C ALA A 9 -6.21 11.13 -2.11
N ALA A 10 -6.34 10.55 -3.32
CA ALA A 10 -5.22 9.94 -4.03
C ALA A 10 -4.10 10.97 -4.33
N CYS A 11 -4.46 12.15 -4.85
CA CYS A 11 -3.51 13.24 -5.11
C CYS A 11 -2.80 13.73 -3.84
N LYS A 12 -3.54 13.97 -2.75
CA LYS A 12 -2.95 14.46 -1.51
C LYS A 12 -2.00 13.45 -0.88
N PHE A 13 -2.35 12.16 -0.92
CA PHE A 13 -1.47 11.12 -0.40
C PHE A 13 -0.18 11.00 -1.22
N ASP A 14 -0.26 11.06 -2.55
CA ASP A 14 0.94 11.08 -3.41
C ASP A 14 1.84 12.30 -3.12
N ALA A 15 1.27 13.49 -2.96
CA ALA A 15 2.01 14.69 -2.57
C ALA A 15 2.72 14.53 -1.20
N MET A 16 2.06 13.87 -0.23
CA MET A 16 2.64 13.59 1.08
C MET A 16 3.84 12.64 0.99
N ILE A 17 3.73 11.56 0.20
CA ILE A 17 4.83 10.62 -0.04
C ILE A 17 6.01 11.31 -0.72
N ASN A 18 5.77 12.15 -1.72
CA ASN A 18 6.82 12.89 -2.40
C ASN A 18 7.51 13.89 -1.46
N SER A 19 6.74 14.62 -0.64
CA SER A 19 7.29 15.56 0.34
C SER A 19 8.16 14.85 1.38
N PHE A 20 7.69 13.70 1.89
CA PHE A 20 8.47 12.87 2.80
C PHE A 20 9.74 12.33 2.15
N ALA A 21 9.66 11.88 0.89
CA ALA A 21 10.82 11.38 0.15
C ALA A 21 11.88 12.48 -0.10
N ASP A 22 11.45 13.73 -0.30
CA ASP A 22 12.34 14.89 -0.39
C ASP A 22 13.01 15.20 0.95
N GLU A 23 12.23 15.19 2.05
CA GLU A 23 12.74 15.43 3.41
C GLU A 23 13.87 14.46 3.77
N ILE A 24 13.69 13.17 3.49
CA ILE A 24 14.71 12.14 3.74
C ILE A 24 15.72 11.99 2.59
N LYS A 25 15.69 12.88 1.59
CA LYS A 25 16.62 12.95 0.45
C LYS A 25 16.68 11.68 -0.42
N VAL A 26 15.56 10.96 -0.56
CA VAL A 26 15.43 9.77 -1.40
C VAL A 26 14.50 9.93 -2.59
N SER A 27 13.96 11.13 -2.85
CA SER A 27 13.02 11.36 -3.96
C SER A 27 13.54 10.87 -5.32
N ARG A 28 14.82 11.07 -5.63
CA ARG A 28 15.46 10.53 -6.86
C ARG A 28 15.54 9.00 -6.93
N ARG A 29 15.25 8.29 -5.83
CA ARG A 29 15.24 6.83 -5.73
C ARG A 29 13.82 6.27 -5.73
N LEU A 30 12.79 7.12 -5.66
CA LEU A 30 11.39 6.75 -5.69
C LEU A 30 10.79 7.18 -7.04
N THR A 31 10.04 6.29 -7.65
CA THR A 31 9.29 6.59 -8.87
C THR A 31 7.82 6.34 -8.57
N SER A 32 7.00 7.40 -8.68
CA SER A 32 5.54 7.27 -8.74
C SER A 32 5.18 6.75 -10.13
N TYR A 33 4.48 5.62 -10.16
CA TYR A 33 3.94 5.04 -11.40
C TYR A 33 2.56 5.60 -11.74
N GLY A 34 1.99 6.44 -10.87
CA GLY A 34 0.60 6.84 -10.99
C GLY A 34 -0.31 5.62 -11.14
N ALA A 35 -1.28 5.74 -12.04
CA ALA A 35 -2.27 4.71 -12.31
C ALA A 35 -1.78 3.74 -13.42
N THR A 36 -0.63 3.10 -13.19
CA THR A 36 -0.11 2.09 -14.13
C THR A 36 -0.92 0.80 -14.01
N ARG A 37 -1.41 0.32 -15.14
CA ARG A 37 -2.16 -0.93 -15.26
C ARG A 37 -1.21 -2.13 -15.29
N ILE A 38 -1.46 -3.09 -14.42
CA ILE A 38 -0.79 -4.39 -14.40
C ILE A 38 -1.73 -5.42 -15.01
N ASP A 39 -1.27 -6.02 -16.11
CA ASP A 39 -1.95 -7.13 -16.77
C ASP A 39 -1.33 -8.46 -16.32
N THR A 40 -2.14 -9.30 -15.68
CA THR A 40 -1.87 -10.73 -15.45
C THR A 40 -2.83 -11.56 -16.29
N PRO A 41 -2.52 -12.83 -16.60
CA PRO A 41 -3.44 -13.71 -17.35
C PRO A 41 -4.83 -13.80 -16.72
N GLU A 42 -4.94 -13.65 -15.40
CA GLU A 42 -6.16 -13.81 -14.63
C GLU A 42 -6.91 -12.49 -14.39
N ARG A 43 -6.22 -11.35 -14.34
CA ARG A 43 -6.82 -10.04 -14.04
C ARG A 43 -5.98 -8.87 -14.56
N ASN A 44 -6.68 -7.84 -15.02
CA ASN A 44 -6.09 -6.53 -15.29
C ASN A 44 -6.48 -5.56 -14.17
N LYS A 45 -5.51 -4.98 -13.48
CA LYS A 45 -5.78 -4.04 -12.38
C LYS A 45 -4.83 -2.85 -12.40
N GLN A 46 -5.36 -1.69 -12.06
CA GLN A 46 -4.67 -0.41 -12.01
C GLN A 46 -4.85 0.15 -10.61
N ALA A 47 -3.75 0.47 -9.94
CA ALA A 47 -3.82 1.09 -8.62
C ALA A 47 -4.22 2.56 -8.77
N ASP A 48 -4.84 3.14 -7.75
CA ASP A 48 -5.12 4.58 -7.76
C ASP A 48 -3.82 5.38 -7.75
N ARG A 49 -2.85 4.96 -6.92
CA ARG A 49 -1.45 5.40 -6.99
C ARG A 49 -0.53 4.23 -6.68
N SER A 50 0.70 4.29 -7.16
CA SER A 50 1.69 3.25 -6.88
C SER A 50 3.11 3.79 -6.97
N TRP A 51 4.03 3.18 -6.22
CA TRP A 51 5.42 3.61 -6.14
C TRP A 51 6.38 2.42 -6.21
N LYS A 52 7.57 2.68 -6.74
CA LYS A 52 8.67 1.71 -6.73
C LYS A 52 10.05 2.38 -6.65
N PRO A 53 11.10 1.61 -6.32
CA PRO A 53 12.46 2.07 -6.49
C PRO A 53 12.81 2.32 -7.97
N THR A 54 13.39 3.48 -8.28
CA THR A 54 13.70 3.92 -9.66
C THR A 54 14.60 2.95 -10.42
N ARG A 55 15.61 2.38 -9.75
CA ARG A 55 16.63 1.52 -10.38
C ARG A 55 16.23 0.05 -10.53
N LYS A 56 15.04 -0.35 -10.09
CA LYS A 56 14.57 -1.73 -10.24
C LYS A 56 13.61 -1.83 -11.44
N ARG A 57 14.01 -2.62 -12.45
CA ARG A 57 13.09 -3.10 -13.49
C ARG A 57 12.15 -4.13 -12.86
N ARG A 58 11.09 -3.64 -12.24
CA ARG A 58 9.98 -4.44 -11.69
C ARG A 58 8.74 -4.20 -12.53
N LYS A 59 8.00 -5.28 -12.78
CA LYS A 59 6.69 -5.24 -13.43
C LYS A 59 5.65 -4.70 -12.44
N PHE A 60 5.74 -5.08 -11.17
CA PHE A 60 4.84 -4.64 -10.13
C PHE A 60 5.40 -3.45 -9.33
N PRO A 61 4.52 -2.63 -8.72
CA PRO A 61 4.96 -1.63 -7.76
C PRO A 61 5.46 -2.30 -6.47
N MET A 62 6.21 -1.54 -5.67
CA MET A 62 6.57 -1.97 -4.30
C MET A 62 5.48 -1.56 -3.31
N MET A 63 4.82 -0.43 -3.56
CA MET A 63 3.74 0.11 -2.75
C MET A 63 2.54 0.47 -3.64
N ALA A 64 1.34 0.08 -3.24
CA ALA A 64 0.09 0.40 -3.94
C ALA A 64 -0.89 1.10 -3.01
N LEU A 65 -1.61 2.10 -3.53
CA LEU A 65 -2.68 2.82 -2.86
C LEU A 65 -4.01 2.52 -3.55
N GLU A 66 -5.03 2.20 -2.76
CA GLU A 66 -6.42 2.09 -3.18
C GLU A 66 -7.28 3.03 -2.33
N VAL A 67 -8.11 3.82 -2.99
CA VAL A 67 -9.02 4.77 -2.36
C VAL A 67 -10.44 4.33 -2.66
N ASN A 68 -11.27 4.32 -1.63
CA ASN A 68 -12.69 4.06 -1.77
C ASN A 68 -13.49 5.25 -1.23
N VAL A 69 -14.59 5.53 -1.92
CA VAL A 69 -15.58 6.50 -1.49
C VAL A 69 -16.95 5.83 -1.56
N SER A 70 -17.56 5.58 -0.41
CA SER A 70 -18.93 5.04 -0.26
C SER A 70 -19.18 3.58 -0.68
N GLU A 71 -18.19 2.83 -1.18
CA GLU A 71 -18.35 1.37 -1.35
C GLU A 71 -18.01 0.64 -0.03
N THR A 72 -18.25 -0.68 0.02
CA THR A 72 -17.95 -1.47 1.21
C THR A 72 -16.43 -1.63 1.42
N THR A 73 -15.98 -1.56 2.68
CA THR A 73 -14.59 -1.78 3.08
C THR A 73 -14.04 -3.12 2.54
N THR A 74 -14.89 -4.13 2.41
CA THR A 74 -14.55 -5.44 1.81
C THR A 74 -13.99 -5.35 0.38
N LYS A 75 -14.35 -4.33 -0.40
CA LYS A 75 -13.78 -4.15 -1.75
C LYS A 75 -12.32 -3.70 -1.66
N LEU A 76 -12.01 -2.77 -0.76
CA LEU A 76 -10.63 -2.33 -0.50
C LEU A 76 -9.76 -3.49 -0.01
N GLU A 77 -10.27 -4.31 0.90
CA GLU A 77 -9.57 -5.50 1.40
C GLU A 77 -9.27 -6.49 0.26
N LYS A 78 -10.23 -6.75 -0.63
CA LYS A 78 -10.01 -7.62 -1.81
C LYS A 78 -9.01 -7.02 -2.79
N ASP A 79 -9.09 -5.71 -3.01
CA ASP A 79 -8.21 -5.02 -3.93
C ASP A 79 -6.77 -4.98 -3.41
N ILE A 80 -6.57 -4.73 -2.11
CA ILE A 80 -5.25 -4.74 -1.48
C ILE A 80 -4.69 -6.15 -1.33
N ALA A 81 -5.54 -7.14 -1.03
CA ALA A 81 -5.16 -8.54 -1.05
C ALA A 81 -4.70 -8.97 -2.45
N TRP A 82 -5.34 -8.49 -3.52
CA TRP A 82 -4.87 -8.78 -4.88
C TRP A 82 -3.48 -8.21 -5.13
N TRP A 83 -3.19 -6.98 -4.67
CA TRP A 83 -1.86 -6.39 -4.83
C TRP A 83 -0.80 -7.16 -4.05
N ILE A 84 -1.05 -7.42 -2.77
CA ILE A 84 -0.08 -8.02 -1.85
C ILE A 84 0.13 -9.52 -2.13
N ASN A 85 -0.97 -10.25 -2.37
CA ASN A 85 -0.91 -11.70 -2.61
C ASN A 85 -0.74 -12.07 -4.08
N GLY A 86 -0.77 -11.09 -4.99
CA GLY A 86 -0.56 -11.25 -6.43
C GLY A 86 0.81 -11.86 -6.78
N LEU A 87 1.03 -12.07 -8.08
CA LEU A 87 2.19 -12.81 -8.60
C LEU A 87 3.51 -12.33 -7.97
N GLU A 88 4.25 -13.30 -7.42
CA GLU A 88 5.58 -13.18 -6.79
C GLU A 88 5.72 -12.30 -5.53
N GLY A 89 4.65 -11.73 -4.96
CA GLY A 89 4.77 -10.95 -3.71
C GLY A 89 5.62 -9.68 -3.86
N GLU A 90 5.64 -9.10 -5.06
CA GLU A 90 6.45 -7.91 -5.37
C GLU A 90 5.96 -6.64 -4.66
N VAL A 91 4.66 -6.57 -4.34
CA VAL A 91 4.07 -5.51 -3.53
C VAL A 91 4.26 -5.83 -2.06
N ARG A 92 5.01 -4.98 -1.37
CA ARG A 92 5.33 -5.16 0.06
C ARG A 92 4.43 -4.36 0.98
N ILE A 93 3.86 -3.26 0.46
CA ILE A 93 3.03 -2.33 1.22
C ILE A 93 1.78 -2.02 0.41
N GLY A 94 0.62 -2.28 1.01
CA GLY A 94 -0.65 -1.77 0.53
C GLY A 94 -1.14 -0.64 1.43
N ILE A 95 -1.68 0.42 0.86
CA ILE A 95 -2.37 1.47 1.62
C ILE A 95 -3.81 1.53 1.15
N THR A 96 -4.76 1.58 2.07
CA THR A 96 -6.17 1.84 1.79
C THR A 96 -6.59 3.18 2.39
N ILE A 97 -7.43 3.93 1.68
CA ILE A 97 -8.12 5.11 2.22
C ILE A 97 -9.62 4.90 2.01
N ASP A 98 -10.36 4.66 3.09
CA ASP A 98 -11.82 4.52 3.06
C ASP A 98 -12.49 5.83 3.53
N ILE A 99 -13.19 6.49 2.61
CA ILE A 99 -13.94 7.73 2.88
C ILE A 99 -15.42 7.38 3.06
N LYS A 100 -15.82 7.30 4.32
CA LYS A 100 -17.19 6.93 4.73
C LYS A 100 -18.10 8.16 4.69
N ARG A 101 -18.72 8.43 3.52
CA ARG A 101 -19.57 9.62 3.31
C ARG A 101 -20.68 9.80 4.36
N ARG A 102 -21.28 8.70 4.84
CA ARG A 102 -22.38 8.76 5.81
C ARG A 102 -21.93 9.20 7.20
N SER A 103 -20.77 8.74 7.66
CA SER A 103 -20.24 9.07 8.98
C SER A 103 -19.30 10.28 8.96
N GLY A 104 -18.84 10.70 7.78
CA GLY A 104 -17.81 11.73 7.64
C GLY A 104 -16.40 11.24 8.00
N CYS A 105 -16.24 9.96 8.37
CA CYS A 105 -14.96 9.40 8.77
C CYS A 105 -14.05 9.12 7.58
N ILE A 106 -12.74 9.27 7.80
CA ILE A 106 -11.69 8.83 6.89
C ILE A 106 -10.84 7.82 7.64
N GLU A 107 -10.73 6.62 7.09
CA GLU A 107 -9.91 5.55 7.62
C GLU A 107 -8.74 5.31 6.66
N ILE A 108 -7.53 5.30 7.21
CA ILE A 108 -6.31 5.02 6.46
C ILE A 108 -5.64 3.82 7.10
N GLU A 109 -5.40 2.77 6.32
CA GLU A 109 -4.76 1.55 6.81
C GLU A 109 -3.57 1.20 5.94
N SER A 110 -2.51 0.70 6.57
CA SER A 110 -1.39 0.08 5.89
C SER A 110 -1.45 -1.42 6.06
N TRP A 111 -1.21 -2.13 4.97
CA TRP A 111 -1.32 -3.57 4.82
C TRP A 111 0.02 -4.14 4.40
N THR A 112 0.34 -5.32 4.93
CA THR A 112 1.58 -6.03 4.61
C THR A 112 1.33 -7.51 4.36
N PRO A 113 2.17 -8.21 3.59
CA PRO A 113 2.07 -9.65 3.47
C PRO A 113 2.05 -10.30 4.86
N ALA A 114 1.10 -11.19 5.10
CA ALA A 114 0.97 -11.85 6.40
C ALA A 114 2.12 -12.81 6.73
N PHE A 115 2.94 -13.12 5.73
CA PHE A 115 4.21 -13.85 5.87
C PHE A 115 5.35 -13.05 5.26
N ASP A 116 5.56 -11.80 5.69
CA ASP A 116 6.80 -11.11 5.36
C ASP A 116 7.87 -11.42 6.45
N PRO A 117 8.76 -12.40 6.28
CA PRO A 117 9.93 -12.56 7.16
C PRO A 117 10.89 -11.36 7.08
N SER A 118 10.71 -10.48 6.08
CA SER A 118 11.40 -9.19 5.95
C SER A 118 10.59 -7.98 6.45
N LEU A 119 9.46 -8.22 7.12
CA LEU A 119 8.99 -7.39 8.25
C LEU A 119 9.55 -7.95 9.55
N HIS A 120 10.88 -8.14 9.56
CA HIS A 120 11.62 -7.49 10.63
C HIS A 120 11.02 -6.09 10.78
N ARG A 121 10.33 -5.86 11.90
CA ARG A 121 10.15 -4.51 12.43
C ARG A 121 11.57 -3.94 12.56
N ASP A 122 12.03 -3.25 11.53
CA ASP A 122 13.18 -2.36 11.61
C ASP A 122 12.73 -1.17 12.46
N TYR A 123 12.55 -1.38 13.77
CA TYR A 123 12.79 -0.28 14.69
C TYR A 123 14.30 -0.21 14.85
N VAL A 124 14.88 0.87 14.33
CA VAL A 124 16.17 1.34 14.81
C VAL A 124 15.95 1.78 16.27
N ILE A 125 16.21 0.87 17.21
CA ILE A 125 16.51 1.23 18.60
C ILE A 125 18.04 1.15 18.73
N ALA A 126 18.63 2.11 19.42
CA ALA A 126 20.07 2.40 19.45
C ALA A 126 21.02 1.26 19.91
N SER A 127 20.57 0.03 20.14
CA SER A 127 21.36 -1.03 20.79
C SER A 127 21.21 -2.44 20.20
N GLY A 128 21.05 -2.58 18.88
CA GLY A 128 20.62 -3.81 18.17
C GLY A 128 21.25 -5.17 18.57
N ARG A 129 20.43 -6.23 18.49
CA ARG A 129 20.76 -7.68 18.36
C ARG A 129 19.51 -8.48 17.90
N HIS A 130 19.71 -9.62 17.19
CA HIS A 130 18.69 -10.45 16.48
C HIS A 130 18.78 -11.95 16.83
N VAL A 131 17.65 -12.69 16.75
CA VAL A 131 17.53 -14.18 16.67
C VAL A 131 16.30 -14.59 15.82
N LEU A 132 16.33 -15.75 15.15
CA LEU A 132 15.39 -16.26 14.11
C LEU A 132 14.66 -17.56 14.51
N GLU A 133 13.43 -17.79 14.01
CA GLU A 133 12.87 -19.14 13.74
C GLU A 133 11.65 -19.15 12.77
N ASN A 134 11.22 -20.34 12.30
CA ASN A 134 10.77 -20.70 10.93
C ASN A 134 9.24 -21.01 10.68
N TYR A 135 8.76 -20.68 9.46
CA TYR A 135 7.76 -21.24 8.48
C TYR A 135 6.40 -21.95 8.83
N ALA A 136 5.34 -21.72 7.97
CA ALA A 136 4.46 -22.73 7.28
C ALA A 136 3.33 -22.10 6.38
N GLU A 137 2.77 -22.86 5.42
CA GLU A 137 1.99 -22.48 4.22
C GLU A 137 0.49 -22.09 4.36
N GLY A 138 0.03 -21.26 3.40
CA GLY A 138 -1.34 -20.80 3.16
C GLY A 138 -1.44 -19.26 3.21
N ARG A 139 -1.35 -18.53 2.07
CA ARG A 139 -1.23 -17.05 2.08
C ARG A 139 -2.43 -16.40 2.79
N PRO A 140 -2.26 -15.91 4.03
CA PRO A 140 -3.33 -15.33 4.81
C PRO A 140 -3.75 -14.01 4.15
N LEU A 141 -4.89 -13.48 4.57
CA LEU A 141 -5.21 -12.09 4.29
C LEU A 141 -4.02 -11.23 4.76
N PRO A 142 -3.60 -10.21 3.98
CA PRO A 142 -2.62 -9.26 4.44
C PRO A 142 -3.01 -8.71 5.81
N GLN A 143 -2.03 -8.44 6.65
CA GLN A 143 -2.29 -7.94 7.99
C GLN A 143 -2.28 -6.43 7.98
N ILE A 144 -3.18 -5.82 8.77
CA ILE A 144 -3.13 -4.39 9.05
C ILE A 144 -1.91 -4.13 9.93
N ALA A 145 -0.93 -3.41 9.40
CA ALA A 145 0.25 -3.00 10.14
C ALA A 145 -0.04 -1.77 11.01
N GLN A 146 -0.86 -0.83 10.51
CA GLN A 146 -1.25 0.41 11.18
C GLN A 146 -2.63 0.83 10.66
N SER A 147 -3.48 1.37 11.55
CA SER A 147 -4.74 2.01 11.19
C SER A 147 -4.82 3.40 11.83
N SER A 148 -5.44 4.33 11.12
CA SER A 148 -5.71 5.68 11.61
C SER A 148 -7.11 6.10 11.18
N LEU A 149 -7.94 6.40 12.17
CA LEU A 149 -9.29 6.90 11.97
C LEU A 149 -9.32 8.40 12.28
N ARG A 150 -9.86 9.19 11.37
CA ARG A 150 -10.20 10.59 11.63
C ARG A 150 -11.68 10.85 11.44
N GLU A 151 -12.25 11.52 12.42
CA GLU A 151 -13.56 12.16 12.35
C GLU A 151 -13.39 13.58 11.78
N ARG A 152 -14.40 14.06 11.05
CA ARG A 152 -14.44 15.41 10.49
C ARG A 152 -14.97 16.43 11.49
#